data_AF-A0AA37VLY9-F1
#
_entry.id   AF-A0AA37VLY9-F1
#
_cell.length_a   1.000
_cell.length_b   1.000
_cell.length_c   1.000
_cell.angle_alpha   90.00
_cell.angle_beta   90.00
_cell.angle_gamma   90.00
#
_symmetry.space_group_name_H-M   'P 1'
#
loop_
_entity.id
_entity.type
_entity.pdbx_description
1 polymer ?
#
loop_
_entity_poly.entity_id
_entity_poly.type
_entity_poly.pdbx_seq_one_letter_code
_entity_poly.pdbx_strand_id
1 'polypeptide(L)'
;MRIFSTLMATRAARMSPDHVQALNMIDLAFNGGSRTRRRSETDVLDAWRDYLDHLTSAIGDAERWHDRQGELFIILLSSMASDLGLRYDRVLLRNGAYMPKGHTDIEEEQLQARRLLLEVLSGRQAVSMNVTGLPIDPDFAQSQRDVQDALAKALCGEGALRVAFDVPQNSSQNLVTADEAPLDLRSNQAG
;
A
#
# COMPACT_ATOMS: atom_id res chain seq x y z
N MET A 1 -2.67 -23.09 -32.11
CA MET A 1 -4.11 -23.10 -31.74
C MET A 1 -4.35 -22.67 -30.29
N ARG A 2 -3.74 -23.30 -29.27
CA ARG A 2 -3.99 -22.97 -27.84
C ARG A 2 -3.78 -21.48 -27.47
N ILE A 3 -2.72 -20.84 -27.98
CA ILE A 3 -2.42 -19.43 -27.70
C ILE A 3 -3.55 -18.52 -28.21
N PHE A 4 -3.93 -18.67 -29.48
CA PHE A 4 -5.00 -17.88 -30.09
C PHE A 4 -6.34 -18.08 -29.37
N SER A 5 -6.71 -19.32 -29.03
CA SER A 5 -7.95 -19.58 -28.29
C SER A 5 -7.94 -18.96 -26.89
N THR A 6 -6.80 -19.01 -26.18
CA THR A 6 -6.68 -18.39 -24.86
C THR A 6 -6.81 -16.87 -24.96
N LEU A 7 -6.11 -16.22 -25.89
CA LEU A 7 -6.23 -14.76 -26.11
C LEU A 7 -7.65 -14.36 -26.52
N MET A 8 -8.33 -15.18 -27.31
CA MET A 8 -9.73 -14.96 -27.69
C MET A 8 -10.69 -15.12 -26.51
N ALA A 9 -10.45 -16.07 -25.61
CA ALA A 9 -11.26 -16.30 -24.42
C ALA A 9 -11.06 -15.21 -23.37
N THR A 10 -9.82 -14.73 -23.18
CA THR A 10 -9.46 -13.73 -22.18
C THR A 10 -9.35 -12.32 -22.77
N ARG A 11 -9.85 -12.07 -23.99
CA ARG A 11 -9.71 -10.79 -24.71
C ARG A 11 -10.24 -9.56 -23.97
N ALA A 12 -11.08 -9.77 -22.97
CA ALA A 12 -11.61 -8.72 -22.14
C ALA A 12 -11.24 -8.83 -20.65
N ALA A 13 -10.52 -9.89 -20.25
CA ALA A 13 -9.81 -10.01 -18.98
C ALA A 13 -8.30 -10.00 -19.25
N ARG A 14 -7.79 -8.89 -19.82
CA ARG A 14 -6.43 -8.80 -20.39
C ARG A 14 -5.31 -8.83 -19.34
N MET A 15 -5.64 -8.62 -18.07
CA MET A 15 -4.71 -8.72 -16.95
C MET A 15 -4.67 -10.12 -16.32
N SER A 16 -5.50 -11.06 -16.79
CA SER A 16 -5.50 -12.42 -16.25
C SER A 16 -4.15 -13.12 -16.49
N PRO A 17 -3.69 -13.99 -15.57
CA PRO A 17 -2.45 -14.73 -15.74
C PRO A 17 -2.41 -15.53 -17.05
N ASP A 18 -3.54 -16.14 -17.43
CA ASP A 18 -3.68 -16.90 -18.67
C ASP A 18 -3.48 -16.03 -19.92
N HIS A 19 -3.95 -14.77 -19.89
CA HIS A 19 -3.74 -13.83 -20.97
C HIS A 19 -2.25 -13.47 -21.13
N VAL A 20 -1.61 -13.09 -20.02
CA VAL A 20 -0.19 -12.72 -20.01
C VAL A 20 0.70 -13.89 -20.41
N GLN A 21 0.39 -15.10 -19.91
CA GLN A 21 1.09 -16.31 -20.32
C GLN A 21 0.94 -16.55 -21.83
N ALA A 22 -0.25 -16.42 -22.38
CA ALA A 22 -0.47 -16.60 -23.81
C ALA A 22 0.32 -15.58 -24.65
N LEU A 23 0.36 -14.31 -24.25
CA LEU A 23 1.17 -13.27 -24.91
C LEU A 23 2.66 -13.62 -24.90
N ASN A 24 3.21 -13.99 -23.74
CA ASN A 24 4.63 -14.33 -23.60
C ASN A 24 5.04 -15.58 -24.40
N MET A 25 4.08 -16.42 -24.79
CA MET A 25 4.33 -17.60 -25.61
C MET A 25 4.35 -17.32 -27.11
N ILE A 26 3.98 -16.11 -27.55
CA ILE A 26 3.92 -15.74 -28.97
C ILE A 26 5.29 -15.86 -29.63
N ASP A 27 6.33 -15.27 -29.02
CA ASP A 27 7.68 -15.31 -29.60
C ASP A 27 8.17 -16.75 -29.80
N LEU A 28 7.87 -17.65 -28.86
CA LEU A 28 8.23 -19.06 -28.99
C LEU A 28 7.41 -19.77 -30.08
N ALA A 29 6.12 -19.47 -30.17
CA ALA A 29 5.21 -20.18 -31.08
C ALA A 29 5.35 -19.76 -32.55
N PHE A 30 5.76 -18.53 -32.82
CA PHE A 30 5.88 -17.98 -34.18
C PHE A 30 7.34 -17.78 -34.63
N ASN A 31 8.32 -18.30 -33.88
CA ASN A 31 9.73 -18.13 -34.21
C ASN A 31 10.18 -18.82 -35.52
N GLY A 32 9.39 -19.77 -36.05
CA GLY A 32 9.76 -20.60 -37.23
C GLY A 32 10.53 -21.89 -36.89
N GLY A 33 11.03 -22.02 -35.66
CA GLY A 33 11.71 -23.23 -35.18
C GLY A 33 12.91 -23.65 -36.05
N SER A 34 13.00 -24.94 -36.38
CA SER A 34 14.06 -25.49 -37.26
C SER A 34 13.81 -25.24 -38.76
N ARG A 35 12.76 -24.52 -39.13
CA ARG A 35 12.41 -24.21 -40.53
C ARG A 35 12.53 -22.72 -40.78
N THR A 36 12.61 -22.34 -42.05
CA THR A 36 12.51 -20.94 -42.47
C THR A 36 11.14 -20.40 -42.06
N ARG A 37 11.15 -19.28 -41.34
CA ARG A 37 9.94 -18.57 -40.88
C ARG A 37 9.04 -18.20 -42.05
N ARG A 38 7.74 -18.42 -41.90
CA ARG A 38 6.73 -18.04 -42.90
C ARG A 38 6.46 -16.54 -42.81
N ARG A 39 6.07 -15.93 -43.93
CA ARG A 39 5.71 -14.50 -43.96
C ARG A 39 4.61 -14.17 -42.95
N SER A 40 3.57 -15.00 -42.88
CA SER A 40 2.45 -14.84 -41.94
C SER A 40 2.87 -14.93 -40.47
N GLU A 41 3.91 -15.71 -40.14
CA GLU A 41 4.47 -15.77 -38.78
C GLU A 41 5.23 -14.50 -38.44
N THR A 42 5.98 -13.94 -39.40
CA THR A 42 6.63 -12.64 -39.25
C THR A 42 5.60 -11.53 -39.03
N ASP A 43 4.50 -11.52 -39.80
CA ASP A 43 3.42 -10.54 -39.64
C ASP A 43 2.78 -10.61 -38.23
N VAL A 44 2.73 -11.80 -37.61
CA VAL A 44 2.28 -11.98 -36.22
C VAL A 44 3.28 -11.39 -35.23
N LEU A 45 4.56 -11.69 -35.40
CA LEU A 45 5.62 -11.19 -34.51
C LEU A 45 5.74 -9.66 -34.57
N ASP A 46 5.60 -9.06 -35.76
CA ASP A 46 5.65 -7.61 -35.91
C ASP A 46 4.44 -6.94 -35.23
N ALA A 47 3.23 -7.48 -35.41
CA ALA A 47 2.06 -6.99 -34.69
C ALA A 47 2.17 -7.17 -33.15
N TRP A 48 2.83 -8.26 -32.70
CA TRP A 48 3.10 -8.47 -31.28
C TRP A 48 4.08 -7.43 -30.73
N ARG A 49 5.15 -7.13 -31.45
CA ARG A 49 6.13 -6.09 -31.05
C ARG A 49 5.47 -4.73 -30.91
N ASP A 50 4.70 -4.31 -31.91
CA ASP A 50 3.96 -3.04 -31.86
C ASP A 50 3.02 -2.97 -30.64
N TYR A 51 2.35 -4.08 -30.34
CA TYR A 51 1.47 -4.18 -29.17
C TYR A 51 2.25 -4.16 -27.85
N LEU A 52 3.36 -4.88 -27.75
CA LEU A 52 4.22 -4.92 -26.57
C LEU A 52 4.87 -3.55 -26.28
N ASP A 53 5.32 -2.86 -27.32
CA ASP A 53 5.88 -1.51 -27.21
C ASP A 53 4.83 -0.53 -26.66
N HIS A 54 3.57 -0.65 -27.08
CA HIS A 54 2.47 0.13 -26.52
C HIS A 54 2.13 -0.26 -25.07
N LEU A 55 2.13 -1.56 -24.75
CA LEU A 55 1.88 -2.04 -23.39
C LEU A 55 2.95 -1.58 -22.39
N THR A 56 4.17 -1.36 -22.85
CA THR A 56 5.30 -0.90 -22.03
C THR A 56 5.47 0.62 -22.05
N SER A 57 4.69 1.34 -22.85
CA SER A 57 4.74 2.80 -22.92
C SER A 57 4.18 3.44 -21.65
N ALA A 58 4.61 4.66 -21.35
CA ALA A 58 4.00 5.46 -20.28
C ALA A 58 2.51 5.71 -20.57
N ILE A 59 1.68 5.57 -19.54
CA ILE A 59 0.24 5.88 -19.61
C ILE A 59 0.10 7.38 -19.35
N GLY A 60 -0.15 8.14 -20.42
CA GLY A 60 -0.45 9.56 -20.34
C GLY A 60 -1.95 9.78 -20.14
N ASP A 61 -2.68 9.88 -21.24
CA ASP A 61 -4.14 9.86 -21.27
C ASP A 61 -4.63 8.40 -21.27
N ALA A 62 -5.26 7.99 -20.18
CA ALA A 62 -5.68 6.60 -19.98
C ALA A 62 -6.70 6.15 -21.05
N GLU A 63 -7.65 6.99 -21.43
CA GLU A 63 -8.70 6.61 -22.41
C GLU A 63 -8.09 6.37 -23.78
N ARG A 64 -7.29 7.33 -24.27
CA ARG A 64 -6.57 7.19 -25.55
C ARG A 64 -5.59 6.03 -25.54
N TRP A 65 -4.92 5.79 -24.41
CA TRP A 65 -4.01 4.67 -24.27
C TRP A 65 -4.76 3.35 -24.36
N HIS A 66 -5.91 3.20 -23.71
CA HIS A 66 -6.76 1.99 -23.78
C HIS A 66 -7.37 1.77 -25.16
N ASP A 67 -7.81 2.83 -25.85
CA ASP A 67 -8.29 2.74 -27.23
C ASP A 67 -7.21 2.21 -28.16
N ARG A 68 -6.01 2.80 -28.09
CA ARG A 68 -4.86 2.35 -28.89
C ARG A 68 -4.44 0.92 -28.57
N GLN A 69 -4.47 0.57 -27.29
CA GLN A 69 -4.22 -0.79 -26.81
C GLN A 69 -5.24 -1.78 -27.40
N GLY A 70 -6.52 -1.39 -27.47
CA GLY A 70 -7.58 -2.14 -28.13
C GLY A 70 -7.34 -2.36 -29.63
N GLU A 71 -6.97 -1.30 -30.35
CA GLU A 71 -6.67 -1.37 -31.79
C GLU A 71 -5.52 -2.33 -32.10
N LEU A 72 -4.39 -2.17 -31.42
CA LEU A 72 -3.19 -3.00 -31.62
C LEU A 72 -3.46 -4.46 -31.28
N PHE A 73 -4.23 -4.72 -30.23
CA PHE A 73 -4.63 -6.08 -29.88
C PHE A 73 -5.51 -6.74 -30.96
N ILE A 74 -6.42 -5.99 -31.59
CA ILE A 74 -7.23 -6.50 -32.71
C ILE A 74 -6.37 -6.80 -33.94
N ILE A 75 -5.36 -5.97 -34.21
CA ILE A 75 -4.40 -6.20 -35.30
C ILE A 75 -3.63 -7.51 -35.06
N LEU A 76 -3.12 -7.72 -33.85
CA LEU A 76 -2.46 -8.97 -33.45
C LEU A 76 -3.37 -10.19 -33.61
N LEU A 77 -4.60 -10.12 -33.12
CA LEU A 77 -5.55 -11.23 -33.29
C LEU A 77 -5.86 -11.51 -34.77
N SER A 78 -5.93 -10.47 -35.60
CA SER A 78 -6.19 -10.59 -37.03
C SER A 78 -5.02 -11.25 -37.78
N SER A 79 -3.77 -10.91 -37.43
CA SER A 79 -2.59 -11.55 -38.03
C SER A 79 -2.49 -13.02 -37.60
N MET A 80 -2.75 -13.32 -36.32
CA MET A 80 -2.78 -14.70 -35.83
C MET A 80 -3.87 -15.55 -36.50
N ALA A 81 -5.07 -14.98 -36.68
CA ALA A 81 -6.15 -15.64 -37.40
C ALA A 81 -5.74 -15.96 -38.85
N SER A 82 -5.09 -15.01 -39.52
CA SER A 82 -4.63 -15.17 -40.90
C SER A 82 -3.56 -16.27 -41.03
N ASP A 83 -2.59 -16.35 -40.10
CA ASP A 83 -1.60 -17.43 -40.09
C ASP A 83 -2.24 -18.81 -39.86
N LEU A 84 -3.28 -18.87 -39.03
CA LEU A 84 -4.05 -20.09 -38.76
C LEU A 84 -5.05 -20.45 -39.89
N GLY A 85 -5.15 -19.64 -40.95
CA GLY A 85 -6.10 -19.83 -42.04
C GLY A 85 -7.57 -19.58 -41.65
N LEU A 86 -7.81 -18.90 -40.53
CA LEU A 86 -9.14 -18.56 -40.03
C LEU A 86 -9.59 -17.21 -40.61
N ARG A 87 -10.85 -17.13 -41.04
CA ARG A 87 -11.48 -15.89 -41.50
C ARG A 87 -12.23 -15.27 -40.34
N TYR A 88 -11.73 -14.15 -39.82
CA TYR A 88 -12.45 -13.32 -38.85
C TYR A 88 -12.65 -11.91 -39.39
N ASP A 89 -13.84 -11.36 -39.21
CA ASP A 89 -14.08 -9.94 -39.39
C ASP A 89 -13.48 -9.17 -38.19
N ARG A 90 -12.79 -8.06 -38.46
CA ARG A 90 -12.25 -7.17 -37.42
C ARG A 90 -13.35 -6.64 -36.52
N VAL A 91 -14.56 -6.43 -37.05
CA VAL A 91 -15.73 -6.02 -36.25
C VAL A 91 -16.12 -7.12 -35.27
N LEU A 92 -16.08 -8.39 -35.69
CA LEU A 92 -16.36 -9.53 -34.82
C LEU A 92 -15.27 -9.72 -33.75
N LEU A 93 -14.00 -9.47 -34.09
CA LEU A 93 -12.91 -9.49 -33.10
C LEU A 93 -13.02 -8.35 -32.07
N ARG A 94 -13.48 -7.17 -32.50
CA ARG A 94 -13.70 -6.01 -31.63
C ARG A 94 -14.90 -6.17 -30.72
N ASN A 95 -16.06 -6.51 -31.30
CA ASN A 95 -17.36 -6.46 -30.61
C ASN A 95 -17.85 -7.82 -30.11
N GLY A 96 -17.22 -8.92 -30.54
CA GLY A 96 -17.66 -10.27 -30.18
C GLY A 96 -17.29 -10.71 -28.77
N ALA A 97 -16.52 -9.91 -28.02
CA ALA A 97 -16.19 -10.20 -26.63
C ALA A 97 -17.42 -10.04 -25.74
N TYR A 98 -17.99 -11.14 -25.28
CA TYR A 98 -18.97 -11.10 -24.22
C TYR A 98 -18.26 -10.77 -22.90
N MET A 99 -18.47 -9.56 -22.41
CA MET A 99 -18.15 -9.14 -21.05
C MET A 99 -19.46 -8.90 -20.32
N PRO A 100 -19.89 -9.83 -19.45
CA PRO A 100 -20.95 -9.51 -18.52
C PRO A 100 -20.48 -8.35 -17.65
N LYS A 101 -21.27 -7.28 -17.53
CA LYS A 101 -20.94 -6.08 -16.74
C LYS A 101 -20.37 -6.43 -15.35
N GLY A 102 -20.96 -7.42 -14.69
CA GLY A 102 -20.51 -7.87 -13.37
C GLY A 102 -19.06 -8.38 -13.31
N HIS A 103 -18.45 -8.83 -14.41
CA HIS A 103 -17.03 -9.20 -14.41
C HIS A 103 -16.10 -7.97 -14.40
N THR A 104 -16.48 -6.93 -15.15
CA THR A 104 -15.79 -5.64 -15.13
C THR A 104 -15.90 -4.99 -13.75
N ASP A 105 -17.12 -4.98 -13.20
CA ASP A 105 -17.39 -4.41 -11.87
C ASP A 105 -16.55 -5.11 -10.78
N ILE A 106 -16.46 -6.45 -10.81
CA ILE A 106 -15.66 -7.22 -9.85
C ILE A 106 -14.16 -6.91 -9.97
N GLU A 107 -13.61 -6.78 -11.17
CA GLU A 107 -12.19 -6.43 -11.37
C GLU A 107 -11.88 -5.02 -10.85
N GLU A 108 -12.75 -4.06 -11.12
CA GLU A 108 -12.62 -2.68 -10.64
C GLU A 108 -12.72 -2.59 -9.12
N GLU A 109 -13.72 -3.27 -8.53
CA GLU A 109 -13.92 -3.34 -7.08
C GLU A 109 -12.72 -3.99 -6.38
N GLN A 110 -12.17 -5.08 -6.93
CA GLN A 110 -10.99 -5.73 -6.37
C GLN A 110 -9.74 -4.83 -6.40
N LEU A 111 -9.52 -4.12 -7.51
CA LEU A 111 -8.42 -3.18 -7.63
C LEU A 111 -8.55 -2.03 -6.62
N GLN A 112 -9.77 -1.49 -6.47
CA GLN A 112 -10.06 -0.42 -5.52
C GLN A 112 -9.88 -0.90 -4.08
N ALA A 113 -10.42 -2.08 -3.73
CA ALA A 113 -10.28 -2.67 -2.41
C ALA A 113 -8.80 -2.90 -2.04
N ARG A 114 -7.99 -3.41 -2.97
CA ARG A 114 -6.54 -3.62 -2.75
C ARG A 114 -5.83 -2.29 -2.49
N ARG A 115 -6.14 -1.24 -3.25
CA ARG A 115 -5.57 0.10 -3.04
C ARG A 115 -5.93 0.66 -1.67
N LEU A 116 -7.22 0.64 -1.32
CA LEU A 116 -7.70 1.12 -0.02
C LEU A 116 -7.07 0.34 1.14
N LEU A 117 -6.92 -0.98 1.00
CA LEU A 117 -6.26 -1.80 2.01
C LEU A 117 -4.79 -1.41 2.18
N LEU A 118 -4.06 -1.14 1.10
CA LEU A 118 -2.68 -0.65 1.18
C LEU A 118 -2.58 0.73 1.83
N GLU A 119 -3.52 1.65 1.55
CA GLU A 119 -3.60 2.94 2.23
C GLU A 119 -3.81 2.78 3.75
N VAL A 120 -4.71 1.87 4.14
CA VAL A 120 -4.97 1.55 5.55
C VAL A 120 -3.74 0.94 6.23
N LEU A 121 -3.15 -0.09 5.62
CA LEU A 121 -1.99 -0.80 6.20
C LEU A 121 -0.72 0.06 6.23
N SER A 122 -0.59 1.02 5.30
CA SER A 122 0.50 2.00 5.32
C SER A 122 0.27 3.16 6.30
N GLY A 123 -0.90 3.21 6.96
CA GLY A 123 -1.26 4.28 7.89
C GLY A 123 -1.64 5.60 7.23
N ARG A 124 -1.74 5.64 5.89
CA ARG A 124 -2.15 6.83 5.13
C ARG A 124 -3.66 7.06 5.20
N GLN A 125 -4.44 6.02 5.46
CA GLN A 125 -5.89 6.10 5.64
C GLN A 125 -6.34 5.44 6.95
N ALA A 126 -7.08 6.18 7.78
CA ALA A 126 -7.66 5.64 9.00
C ALA A 126 -8.90 4.77 8.70
N VAL A 127 -9.07 3.68 9.45
CA VAL A 127 -10.28 2.86 9.41
C VAL A 127 -11.33 3.51 10.31
N SER A 128 -12.50 3.85 9.75
CA SER A 128 -13.63 4.27 10.56
C SER A 128 -14.15 3.06 11.33
N MET A 129 -14.11 3.15 12.66
CA MET A 129 -14.65 2.10 13.54
C MET A 129 -15.55 2.72 14.60
N ASN A 130 -16.68 2.06 14.87
CA ASN A 130 -17.51 2.37 16.02
C ASN A 130 -17.05 1.49 17.20
N VAL A 131 -16.49 2.11 18.24
CA VAL A 131 -15.97 1.40 19.41
C VAL A 131 -17.16 1.02 20.30
N THR A 132 -17.64 -0.22 20.17
CA THR A 132 -18.71 -0.76 21.03
C THR A 132 -18.22 -1.15 22.42
N GLY A 133 -16.92 -1.27 22.59
CA GLY A 133 -16.25 -1.56 23.86
C GLY A 133 -14.76 -1.74 23.62
N LEU A 134 -13.93 -1.14 24.49
CA LEU A 134 -12.51 -1.46 24.52
C LEU A 134 -12.32 -2.76 25.31
N PRO A 135 -11.37 -3.62 24.95
CA PRO A 135 -10.96 -4.72 25.81
C PRO A 135 -10.26 -4.12 27.03
N ILE A 136 -11.05 -3.83 28.06
CA ILE A 136 -10.54 -3.36 29.35
C ILE A 136 -10.22 -4.61 30.15
N ASP A 137 -8.97 -4.72 30.59
CA ASP A 137 -8.58 -5.72 31.58
C ASP A 137 -9.40 -5.49 32.86
N PRO A 138 -10.22 -6.46 33.30
CA PRO A 138 -11.04 -6.32 34.49
C PRO A 138 -10.21 -6.01 35.75
N ASP A 139 -8.98 -6.49 35.83
CA ASP A 139 -8.10 -6.25 36.97
C ASP A 139 -7.58 -4.81 36.98
N PHE A 140 -7.31 -4.26 35.80
CA PHE A 140 -6.96 -2.85 35.63
C PHE A 140 -8.13 -1.93 35.98
N ALA A 141 -9.34 -2.27 35.53
CA ALA A 141 -10.54 -1.50 35.86
C ALA A 141 -10.82 -1.50 37.37
N GLN A 142 -10.62 -2.62 38.04
CA GLN A 142 -10.81 -2.73 39.49
C GLN A 142 -9.73 -1.94 40.25
N SER A 143 -8.46 -2.10 39.87
CA SER A 143 -7.34 -1.37 40.49
C SER A 143 -7.52 0.15 40.35
N GLN A 144 -8.00 0.63 39.20
CA GLN A 144 -8.30 2.05 38.98
C GLN A 144 -9.41 2.55 39.92
N ARG A 145 -10.47 1.77 40.14
CA ARG A 145 -11.55 2.10 41.08
C ARG A 145 -11.04 2.12 42.52
N ASP A 146 -10.24 1.13 42.91
CA ASP A 146 -9.70 1.03 44.26
C ASP A 146 -8.79 2.23 44.60
N VAL A 147 -7.99 2.70 43.63
CA VAL A 147 -7.20 3.93 43.77
C VAL A 147 -8.09 5.17 43.91
N GLN A 148 -9.14 5.28 43.08
CA GLN A 148 -10.10 6.40 43.17
C GLN A 148 -10.80 6.45 44.53
N ASP A 149 -11.24 5.29 45.04
CA ASP A 149 -11.87 5.15 46.34
C ASP A 149 -10.91 5.47 47.50
N ALA A 150 -9.68 4.96 47.45
CA ALA A 150 -8.67 5.22 48.46
C ALA A 150 -8.29 6.71 48.51
N LEU A 151 -8.18 7.35 47.35
CA LEU A 151 -7.92 8.79 47.24
C LEU A 151 -9.09 9.61 47.78
N ALA A 152 -10.34 9.26 47.43
CA ALA A 152 -11.52 9.94 47.93
C ALA A 152 -11.59 9.89 49.46
N LYS A 153 -11.35 8.71 50.06
CA LYS A 153 -11.29 8.54 51.52
C LYS A 153 -10.21 9.39 52.17
N ALA A 154 -9.02 9.46 51.56
CA ALA A 154 -7.94 10.30 52.07
C ALA A 154 -8.27 11.80 52.01
N LEU A 155 -8.96 12.26 50.96
CA LEU A 155 -9.36 13.67 50.81
C LEU A 155 -10.49 14.08 51.76
N CYS A 156 -11.41 13.17 52.09
CA CYS A 156 -12.49 13.41 53.05
C CYS A 156 -12.05 13.28 54.52
N GLY A 157 -10.78 12.98 54.78
CA GLY A 157 -10.23 12.83 56.14
C GLY A 157 -10.53 11.49 56.81
N GLU A 158 -11.17 10.56 56.10
CA GLU A 158 -11.46 9.19 56.56
C GLU A 158 -10.30 8.21 56.26
N GLY A 159 -9.23 8.69 55.61
CA GLY A 159 -8.04 7.93 55.27
C GLY A 159 -6.76 8.73 55.47
N ALA A 160 -5.60 8.06 55.32
CA ALA A 160 -4.29 8.68 55.50
C ALA A 160 -3.41 8.52 54.25
N LEU A 161 -2.87 9.62 53.75
CA LEU A 161 -1.79 9.65 52.77
C LEU A 161 -0.47 9.80 53.50
N ARG A 162 0.42 8.82 53.38
CA ARG A 162 1.79 8.95 53.88
C ARG A 162 2.60 9.79 52.92
N VAL A 163 3.11 10.92 53.41
CA VAL A 163 4.07 11.76 52.68
C VAL A 163 5.40 11.68 53.41
N ALA A 164 6.46 11.33 52.70
CA ALA A 164 7.82 11.40 53.21
C ALA A 164 8.48 12.68 52.70
N PHE A 165 9.01 13.49 53.61
CA PHE A 165 9.81 14.67 53.26
C PHE A 165 11.28 14.27 53.34
N ASP A 166 11.99 14.37 52.23
CA ASP A 166 13.44 14.25 52.25
C ASP A 166 14.02 15.63 52.57
N VAL A 167 14.46 15.81 53.82
CA VAL A 167 15.08 17.07 54.26
C VAL A 167 16.57 16.96 54.00
N PRO A 168 17.14 17.75 53.07
CA PRO A 168 18.57 17.66 52.75
C PRO A 168 19.41 18.08 53.96
N GLN A 169 20.22 17.14 54.45
CA GLN A 169 21.14 17.39 55.57
C GLN A 169 22.37 18.16 55.10
N ASN A 170 22.33 19.50 55.18
CA ASN A 170 23.57 20.27 55.32
C ASN A 170 23.33 21.62 56.01
N SER A 171 23.41 21.63 57.34
CA SER A 171 23.64 22.87 58.12
C SER A 171 23.85 22.52 59.59
N SER A 172 25.00 21.94 59.92
CA SER A 172 25.65 22.06 61.24
C SER A 172 27.00 21.34 61.23
N GLN A 173 28.04 22.00 60.72
CA GLN A 173 29.41 21.88 61.19
C GLN A 173 30.29 22.84 60.40
N ASN A 174 30.49 24.05 60.93
CA ASN A 174 31.83 24.61 60.97
C ASN A 174 31.93 25.77 61.98
N LEU A 175 32.90 25.57 62.88
CA LEU A 175 33.69 26.51 63.66
C LEU A 175 33.05 27.26 64.85
N VAL A 176 33.31 26.73 66.05
CA VAL A 176 33.82 27.54 67.16
C VAL A 176 35.20 26.98 67.52
N THR A 177 36.26 27.74 67.24
CA THR A 177 37.40 28.05 68.13
C THR A 177 38.44 28.85 67.34
N ALA A 178 38.57 30.14 67.61
CA ALA A 178 39.85 30.84 67.70
C ALA A 178 39.61 32.23 68.32
N ASP A 179 40.54 32.56 69.19
CA ASP A 179 40.59 33.63 70.17
C ASP A 179 40.97 35.01 69.57
N GLU A 180 40.76 36.05 70.37
CA GLU A 180 41.36 37.41 70.34
C GLU A 180 41.08 38.44 69.21
N ALA A 181 40.22 39.42 69.58
CA ALA A 181 40.47 40.89 69.57
C ALA A 181 40.44 41.70 68.22
N PRO A 182 40.36 43.06 68.24
CA PRO A 182 39.17 43.78 67.78
C PRO A 182 39.38 44.80 66.63
N LEU A 183 38.26 45.26 66.06
CA LEU A 183 38.01 46.57 65.41
C LEU A 183 39.14 47.19 64.57
N ASP A 184 38.93 47.35 63.26
CA ASP A 184 39.02 48.71 62.70
C ASP A 184 38.21 48.93 61.42
N LEU A 185 37.49 50.05 61.44
CA LEU A 185 36.87 50.70 60.30
C LEU A 185 37.96 51.40 59.50
N ARG A 186 37.97 51.25 58.17
CA ARG A 186 38.08 52.36 57.19
C ARG A 186 38.24 51.82 55.77
N SER A 187 37.23 52.17 54.97
CA SER A 187 37.38 52.94 53.72
C SER A 187 38.77 52.97 53.08
N ASN A 188 38.84 52.66 51.78
CA ASN A 188 38.87 53.68 50.71
C ASN A 188 39.71 53.23 49.49
N GLN A 189 39.17 53.46 48.28
CA GLN A 189 39.87 53.72 47.01
C GLN A 189 40.68 52.57 46.37
N ALA A 190 40.79 52.40 45.06
CA ALA A 190 40.36 53.12 43.86
C ALA A 190 40.49 52.16 42.67
N GLY A 191 39.85 52.50 41.55
CA GLY A 191 40.37 52.30 40.18
C GLY A 191 40.63 50.88 39.71
#